data_AF-A0A919WCS2-F1
#
_entry.id   AF-A0A919WCS2-F1
#
_cell.length_a   1.000
_cell.length_b   1.000
_cell.length_c   1.000
_cell.angle_alpha   90.00
_cell.angle_beta   90.00
_cell.angle_gamma   90.00
#
_symmetry.space_group_name_H-M   'P 1'
#
loop_
_entity.id
_entity.type
_entity.pdbx_description
1 polymer ?
#
loop_
_entity_poly.entity_id
_entity_poly.type
_entity_poly.pdbx_seq_one_letter_code
_entity_poly.pdbx_strand_id
1 'polypeptide(L)'
;MSALSRALPPDARLTRAAKWHVTLVFLGPAPPAPVAPVAQILNGLTALPSPFSLRLAGAGQFGNVTWAGVGGDLDALGELRSQIREALTAGGFPSDDRPYQPHVTVSYRADHRVRAALSNYSGADWPVREFALVNSHDGEYETLQAWPLAT
;
A
#
# COMPACT_ATOMS: atom_id res chain seq x y z
N MET A 1 -16.91 -0.78 2.26
CA MET A 1 -16.94 -0.22 0.88
C MET A 1 -17.88 0.97 0.67
N SER A 2 -18.64 1.46 1.68
CA SER A 2 -19.77 2.36 1.41
C SER A 2 -19.47 3.87 1.36
N ALA A 3 -18.38 4.38 1.97
CA ALA A 3 -18.13 5.83 2.06
C ALA A 3 -17.34 6.42 0.88
N LEU A 4 -16.23 5.79 0.48
CA LEU A 4 -15.38 6.31 -0.61
C LEU A 4 -16.12 6.29 -1.96
N SER A 5 -16.86 5.22 -2.26
CA SER A 5 -17.60 5.11 -3.52
C SER A 5 -18.67 6.19 -3.68
N ARG A 6 -19.30 6.65 -2.58
CA ARG A 6 -20.25 7.76 -2.59
C ARG A 6 -19.60 9.12 -2.86
N ALA A 7 -18.33 9.28 -2.48
CA ALA A 7 -17.60 10.51 -2.75
C ALA A 7 -17.18 10.60 -4.23
N LEU A 8 -17.14 9.48 -4.96
CA LEU A 8 -16.60 9.41 -6.31
C LEU A 8 -17.66 9.56 -7.40
N PRO A 9 -17.29 10.05 -8.60
CA PRO A 9 -18.20 10.07 -9.74
C PRO A 9 -18.77 8.67 -10.04
N PRO A 10 -20.07 8.55 -10.31
CA PRO A 10 -20.73 7.24 -10.48
C PRO A 10 -20.24 6.46 -11.71
N ASP A 11 -19.70 7.16 -12.71
CA ASP A 11 -19.13 6.62 -13.95
C ASP A 11 -17.60 6.44 -13.90
N ALA A 12 -16.97 6.72 -12.75
CA ALA A 12 -15.53 6.60 -12.60
C ALA A 12 -15.07 5.15 -12.80
N ARG A 13 -14.02 4.96 -13.61
CA ARG A 13 -13.39 3.64 -13.81
C ARG A 13 -12.43 3.35 -12.66
N LEU A 14 -12.98 2.77 -11.59
CA LEU A 14 -12.24 2.45 -10.38
C LEU A 14 -11.63 1.05 -10.41
N THR A 15 -10.52 0.87 -9.71
CA THR A 15 -10.00 -0.45 -9.34
C THR A 15 -10.95 -1.15 -8.38
N ARG A 16 -10.95 -2.49 -8.38
CA ARG A 16 -11.74 -3.27 -7.41
C ARG A 16 -11.20 -3.00 -6.02
N ALA A 17 -12.06 -2.68 -5.05
CA ALA A 17 -11.57 -2.37 -3.70
C ALA A 17 -10.94 -3.56 -2.97
N ALA A 18 -11.25 -4.80 -3.38
CA ALA A 18 -10.52 -5.99 -2.92
C ALA A 18 -9.02 -5.96 -3.29
N LYS A 19 -8.62 -5.10 -4.24
CA LYS A 19 -7.22 -4.87 -4.65
C LYS A 19 -6.63 -3.60 -4.03
N TRP A 20 -7.37 -2.87 -3.20
CA TRP A 20 -6.83 -1.68 -2.54
C TRP A 20 -5.86 -2.09 -1.46
N HIS A 21 -4.65 -1.55 -1.54
CA HIS A 21 -3.54 -1.80 -0.64
C HIS A 21 -2.65 -0.57 -0.59
N VAL A 22 -1.89 -0.45 0.49
CA VAL A 22 -0.81 0.53 0.61
C VAL A 22 0.50 -0.22 0.41
N THR A 23 1.22 0.07 -0.67
CA THR A 23 2.51 -0.57 -0.94
C THR A 23 3.57 -0.05 0.02
N LEU A 24 4.29 -0.94 0.70
CA LEU A 24 5.43 -0.60 1.55
C LEU A 24 6.73 -0.58 0.73
N VAL A 25 7.02 -1.70 0.06
CA VAL A 25 8.19 -1.91 -0.79
C VAL A 25 7.77 -2.67 -2.04
N PHE A 26 8.21 -2.19 -3.22
CA PHE A 26 8.01 -2.90 -4.48
C PHE A 26 9.30 -3.66 -4.83
N LEU A 27 9.20 -4.99 -4.98
CA LEU A 27 10.35 -5.87 -5.20
C LEU A 27 10.76 -6.02 -6.67
N GLY A 28 10.16 -5.25 -7.57
CA GLY A 28 10.43 -5.32 -9.01
C GLY A 28 9.59 -6.35 -9.75
N PRO A 29 9.67 -6.38 -11.10
CA PRO A 29 9.17 -7.50 -11.89
C PRO A 29 10.04 -8.71 -11.57
N ALA A 30 9.55 -9.56 -10.68
CA ALA A 30 10.31 -10.73 -10.31
C ALA A 30 10.31 -11.70 -11.53
N PRO A 31 11.47 -12.28 -11.92
CA PRO A 31 11.50 -13.70 -12.26
C PRO A 31 10.89 -14.49 -11.08
N PRO A 32 10.77 -15.81 -11.07
CA PRO A 32 10.48 -16.51 -9.81
C PRO A 32 11.68 -16.33 -8.84
N ALA A 33 11.93 -15.12 -8.33
CA ALA A 33 12.65 -14.87 -7.12
C ALA A 33 11.95 -15.78 -6.11
N PRO A 34 12.66 -16.75 -5.52
CA PRO A 34 11.98 -17.69 -4.67
C PRO A 34 11.35 -16.86 -3.55
N VAL A 35 10.04 -16.93 -3.47
CA VAL A 35 9.22 -16.30 -2.42
C VAL A 35 9.80 -16.62 -1.04
N ALA A 36 10.45 -17.78 -0.92
CA ALA A 36 11.10 -18.28 0.29
C ALA A 36 12.15 -17.31 0.91
N PRO A 37 13.23 -16.88 0.24
CA PRO A 37 14.15 -15.88 0.81
C PRO A 37 13.50 -14.59 1.31
N VAL A 38 12.54 -14.03 0.57
CA VAL A 38 11.82 -12.82 1.02
C VAL A 38 11.04 -13.14 2.30
N ALA A 39 10.27 -14.22 2.31
CA ALA A 39 9.51 -14.63 3.48
C ALA A 39 10.41 -14.93 4.69
N GLN A 40 11.58 -15.55 4.48
CA GLN A 40 12.57 -15.81 5.54
C GLN A 40 13.10 -14.52 6.17
N ILE A 41 13.42 -13.51 5.36
CA ILE A 41 13.86 -12.20 5.87
C ILE A 41 12.73 -11.56 6.69
N LEU A 42 11.50 -11.55 6.16
CA LEU A 42 10.36 -10.93 6.83
C LEU A 42 9.95 -11.66 8.11
N ASN A 43 10.12 -12.98 8.19
CA ASN A 43 9.95 -13.78 9.41
C ASN A 43 10.94 -13.37 10.52
N GLY A 44 12.10 -12.82 10.17
CA GLY A 44 13.13 -12.40 11.13
C GLY A 44 12.90 -11.01 11.74
N LEU A 45 11.87 -10.28 11.30
CA LEU A 45 11.56 -8.95 11.83
C LEU A 45 10.97 -9.09 13.24
N THR A 46 11.62 -8.45 14.21
CA THR A 46 11.24 -8.56 15.64
C THR A 46 10.86 -7.22 16.27
N ALA A 47 11.19 -6.10 15.64
CA ALA A 47 10.98 -4.75 16.17
C ALA A 47 9.81 -4.01 15.51
N LEU A 48 8.81 -4.74 15.00
CA LEU A 48 7.66 -4.15 14.30
C LEU A 48 6.86 -3.22 15.24
N PRO A 49 6.31 -2.11 14.72
CA PRO A 49 5.48 -1.23 15.53
C PRO A 49 4.20 -1.94 15.99
N SER A 50 3.61 -1.45 17.08
CA SER A 50 2.27 -1.86 17.51
C SER A 50 1.22 -1.51 16.46
N PRO A 51 0.06 -2.22 16.42
CA PRO A 51 -1.07 -1.84 15.57
C PRO A 51 -1.38 -0.34 15.66
N PHE A 52 -1.51 0.29 14.49
CA PHE A 52 -1.71 1.73 14.33
C PHE A 52 -2.89 2.01 13.42
N SER A 53 -3.37 3.26 13.36
CA SER A 53 -4.56 3.62 12.60
C SER A 53 -4.23 4.48 11.40
N LEU A 54 -4.76 4.11 10.24
CA LEU A 54 -4.65 4.87 9.01
C LEU A 54 -6.03 5.30 8.51
N ARG A 55 -6.07 6.34 7.68
CA ARG A 55 -7.26 6.75 6.91
C ARG A 55 -6.90 7.13 5.49
N LEU A 56 -7.89 7.11 4.61
CA LEU A 56 -7.76 7.66 3.26
C LEU A 56 -7.98 9.16 3.37
N ALA A 57 -7.02 9.95 2.92
CA ALA A 57 -7.05 11.40 3.01
C ALA A 57 -6.41 12.05 1.78
N GLY A 58 -7.14 12.93 1.13
CA GLY A 58 -6.68 13.59 -0.08
C GLY A 58 -6.55 12.65 -1.28
N ALA A 59 -5.98 13.18 -2.37
CA ALA A 59 -5.69 12.43 -3.57
C ALA A 59 -4.58 13.07 -4.39
N GLY A 60 -4.05 12.30 -5.32
CA GLY A 60 -3.07 12.77 -6.29
C GLY A 60 -3.02 11.89 -7.52
N GLN A 61 -1.94 12.06 -8.27
CA GLN A 61 -1.75 11.37 -9.54
C GLN A 61 -0.27 11.10 -9.78
N PHE A 62 0.05 9.92 -10.33
CA PHE A 62 1.37 9.58 -10.88
C PHE A 62 1.22 9.20 -12.34
N GLY A 63 1.69 10.05 -13.26
CA GLY A 63 1.47 9.82 -14.69
C GLY A 63 -0.03 9.65 -14.99
N ASN A 64 -0.42 8.45 -15.42
CA ASN A 64 -1.81 8.08 -15.70
C ASN A 64 -2.55 7.41 -14.53
N VAL A 65 -1.95 7.30 -13.34
CA VAL A 65 -2.58 6.62 -12.20
C VAL A 65 -3.15 7.66 -11.24
N THR A 66 -4.45 7.57 -10.93
CA THR A 66 -5.09 8.38 -9.89
C THR A 66 -5.18 7.57 -8.59
N TRP A 67 -4.83 8.20 -7.48
CA TRP A 67 -4.74 7.54 -6.17
C TRP A 67 -5.37 8.38 -5.05
N ALA A 68 -5.86 7.70 -4.02
CA ALA A 68 -6.25 8.30 -2.75
C ALA A 68 -5.02 8.33 -1.82
N GLY A 69 -4.79 9.46 -1.15
CA GLY A 69 -3.69 9.57 -0.19
C GLY A 69 -4.00 8.82 1.11
N VAL A 70 -2.97 8.64 1.93
CA VAL A 70 -3.08 8.03 3.25
C VAL A 70 -2.72 9.07 4.32
N GLY A 71 -3.50 9.13 5.39
CA GLY A 71 -3.23 9.88 6.61
C GLY A 71 -3.40 8.99 7.85
N GLY A 72 -3.39 9.60 9.04
CA GLY A 72 -3.38 8.87 10.32
C GLY A 72 -1.96 8.78 10.88
N ASP A 73 -1.60 7.64 11.45
CA ASP A 73 -0.32 7.38 12.10
C ASP A 73 0.80 7.15 11.07
N LEU A 74 1.18 8.19 10.33
CA LEU A 74 2.17 8.12 9.25
C LEU A 74 3.59 7.79 9.74
N ASP A 75 3.91 8.13 10.99
CA ASP A 75 5.20 7.80 11.61
C ASP A 75 5.34 6.28 11.79
N ALA A 76 4.30 5.61 12.31
CA ALA A 76 4.28 4.15 12.48
C ALA A 76 4.31 3.42 11.13
N LEU A 77 3.61 3.93 10.11
CA LEU A 77 3.69 3.41 8.75
C LEU A 77 5.10 3.58 8.16
N GLY A 78 5.73 4.73 8.40
CA GLY A 78 7.10 5.02 7.98
C GLY A 78 8.11 4.09 8.63
N GLU A 79 7.98 3.84 9.93
CA GLU A 79 8.82 2.89 10.68
C GLU A 79 8.67 1.47 10.14
N LEU A 80 7.43 0.97 9.99
CA LEU A 80 7.16 -0.35 9.41
C LEU A 80 7.83 -0.50 8.04
N ARG A 81 7.65 0.51 7.17
CA ARG A 81 8.28 0.51 5.86
C ARG A 81 9.81 0.50 5.95
N SER A 82 10.42 1.31 6.82
CA SER A 82 11.88 1.42 6.90
C SER A 82 12.50 0.09 7.33
N GLN A 83 11.94 -0.55 8.37
CA GLN A 83 12.41 -1.85 8.84
C GLN A 83 12.34 -2.92 7.75
N ILE A 84 11.21 -3.01 7.04
CA ILE A 84 11.03 -3.95 5.94
C ILE A 84 12.03 -3.65 4.80
N ARG A 85 12.13 -2.39 4.39
CA ARG A 85 13.02 -1.98 3.29
C ARG A 85 14.49 -2.26 3.62
N GLU A 86 14.93 -1.94 4.82
CA GLU A 86 16.31 -2.16 5.26
C GLU A 86 16.65 -3.65 5.31
N ALA A 87 15.79 -4.48 5.89
CA ALA A 87 15.99 -5.92 5.94
C ALA A 87 16.05 -6.55 4.54
N LEU A 88 15.14 -6.15 3.63
CA LEU A 88 15.15 -6.61 2.24
C LEU A 88 16.40 -6.15 1.48
N THR A 89 16.82 -4.90 1.67
CA THR A 89 18.03 -4.36 1.03
C THR A 89 19.28 -5.10 1.51
N ALA A 90 19.39 -5.37 2.82
CA ALA A 90 20.48 -6.16 3.40
C ALA A 90 20.49 -7.61 2.85
N GLY A 91 19.31 -8.15 2.52
CA GLY A 91 19.16 -9.44 1.83
C GLY A 91 19.41 -9.41 0.32
N GLY A 92 19.82 -8.27 -0.25
CA GLY A 92 20.13 -8.12 -1.68
C GLY A 92 18.93 -7.86 -2.59
N PHE A 93 17.76 -7.57 -2.03
CA PHE A 93 16.58 -7.21 -2.82
C PHE A 93 16.58 -5.72 -3.21
N PRO A 94 16.00 -5.36 -4.37
CA PRO A 94 15.96 -3.98 -4.82
C PRO A 94 15.13 -3.12 -3.86
N SER A 95 15.57 -1.88 -3.69
CA SER A 95 14.84 -0.83 -3.00
C SER A 95 14.68 0.37 -3.92
N ASP A 96 13.58 1.08 -3.75
CA ASP A 96 13.27 2.31 -4.46
C ASP A 96 13.70 3.52 -3.63
N ASP A 97 14.57 4.36 -4.20
CA ASP A 97 15.10 5.58 -3.58
C ASP A 97 14.13 6.77 -3.67
N ARG A 98 13.00 6.61 -4.38
CA ARG A 98 12.00 7.68 -4.51
C ARG A 98 11.38 8.02 -3.15
N PRO A 99 11.03 9.31 -2.92
CA PRO A 99 10.26 9.71 -1.75
C PRO A 99 9.01 8.86 -1.59
N TYR A 100 8.78 8.37 -0.37
CA TYR A 100 7.63 7.54 -0.09
C TYR A 100 6.36 8.38 0.01
N GLN A 101 5.42 8.12 -0.89
CA GLN A 101 4.09 8.70 -0.85
C GLN A 101 3.10 7.57 -0.60
N PRO A 102 2.64 7.32 0.64
CA PRO A 102 1.68 6.26 0.91
C PRO A 102 0.34 6.61 0.25
N HIS A 103 -0.17 5.68 -0.54
CA HIS A 103 -1.37 5.89 -1.36
C HIS A 103 -2.06 4.56 -1.64
N VAL A 104 -3.34 4.66 -2.01
CA VAL A 104 -4.12 3.56 -2.57
C VAL A 104 -4.46 3.90 -4.02
N THR A 105 -4.05 3.02 -4.95
CA THR A 105 -4.40 3.19 -6.37
C THR A 105 -5.89 2.93 -6.58
N VAL A 106 -6.63 4.00 -6.90
CA VAL A 106 -8.09 3.94 -7.13
C VAL A 106 -8.44 3.88 -8.61
N SER A 107 -7.55 4.32 -9.50
CA SER A 107 -7.73 4.19 -10.96
C SER A 107 -6.40 4.15 -11.69
N TYR A 108 -6.29 3.31 -12.73
CA TYR A 108 -5.16 3.31 -13.66
C TYR A 108 -5.31 4.37 -14.78
N ARG A 109 -6.24 5.31 -14.63
CA ARG A 109 -6.44 6.45 -15.53
C ARG A 109 -6.34 7.75 -14.77
N ALA A 110 -5.76 8.76 -15.42
CA ALA A 110 -5.81 10.13 -14.94
C ALA A 110 -7.27 10.58 -15.01
N ASP A 111 -7.86 10.89 -13.86
CA ASP A 111 -9.23 11.38 -13.78
C ASP A 111 -9.30 12.56 -12.81
N HIS A 112 -9.38 13.76 -13.37
CA HIS A 112 -9.44 14.99 -12.59
C HIS A 112 -10.68 15.04 -11.70
N ARG A 113 -11.78 14.39 -12.08
CA ARG A 113 -13.04 14.39 -11.30
C ARG A 113 -12.87 13.54 -10.04
N VAL A 114 -12.24 12.37 -10.18
CA VAL A 114 -11.86 11.52 -9.04
C VAL A 114 -10.90 12.26 -8.11
N ARG A 115 -9.86 12.90 -8.64
CA ARG A 115 -8.89 13.66 -7.83
C ARG A 115 -9.54 14.85 -7.11
N ALA A 116 -10.40 15.61 -7.80
CA ALA A 116 -11.11 16.74 -7.20
C ALA A 116 -12.07 16.29 -6.10
N ALA A 117 -12.85 15.23 -6.34
CA ALA A 117 -13.76 14.65 -5.37
C ALA A 117 -13.05 14.19 -4.08
N LEU A 118 -11.82 13.68 -4.22
CA LEU A 118 -11.03 13.20 -3.09
C LEU A 118 -10.11 14.27 -2.46
N SER A 119 -10.00 15.46 -3.03
CA SER A 119 -9.04 16.49 -2.57
C SER A 119 -9.21 16.88 -1.10
N ASN A 120 -10.46 17.02 -0.64
CA ASN A 120 -10.83 17.30 0.75
C ASN A 120 -11.44 16.07 1.45
N TYR A 121 -11.35 14.89 0.83
CA TYR A 121 -11.88 13.68 1.42
C TYR A 121 -11.01 13.25 2.60
N SER A 122 -11.68 12.92 3.70
CA SER A 122 -11.09 12.23 4.84
C SER A 122 -12.03 11.09 5.23
N GLY A 123 -11.55 9.86 5.12
CA GLY A 123 -12.30 8.67 5.47
C GLY A 123 -12.30 8.36 6.97
N ALA A 124 -13.01 7.30 7.34
CA ALA A 124 -12.88 6.69 8.65
C ALA A 124 -11.48 6.07 8.82
N ASP A 125 -10.98 6.11 10.05
CA ASP A 125 -9.76 5.38 10.40
C ASP A 125 -10.01 3.86 10.35
N TRP A 126 -9.02 3.10 9.92
CA TRP A 126 -8.97 1.65 10.02
C TRP A 126 -7.70 1.21 10.75
N PRO A 127 -7.78 0.16 11.58
CA PRO A 127 -6.60 -0.38 12.22
C PRO A 127 -5.76 -1.16 11.20
N VAL A 128 -4.46 -0.87 11.16
CA VAL A 128 -3.45 -1.70 10.52
C VAL A 128 -2.97 -2.71 11.57
N ARG A 129 -3.11 -3.99 11.26
CA ARG A 129 -2.78 -5.09 12.17
C ARG A 129 -1.78 -6.07 11.59
N GLU A 130 -1.53 -5.99 10.29
CA GLU A 130 -0.66 -6.90 9.57
C GLU A 130 -0.13 -6.24 8.30
N PHE A 131 0.94 -6.82 7.76
CA PHE A 131 1.41 -6.57 6.40
C PHE A 131 1.57 -7.91 5.68
N ALA A 132 1.61 -7.87 4.35
CA ALA A 132 1.64 -9.08 3.54
C ALA A 132 2.64 -8.99 2.39
N LEU A 133 3.19 -10.14 2.03
CA LEU A 133 3.91 -10.37 0.79
C LEU A 133 2.88 -10.80 -0.26
N VAL A 134 2.77 -10.01 -1.33
CA VAL A 134 1.77 -10.20 -2.37
C VAL A 134 2.46 -10.41 -3.71
N ASN A 135 2.07 -11.47 -4.41
CA ASN A 135 2.40 -11.65 -5.81
C ASN A 135 1.34 -10.96 -6.68
N SER A 136 1.78 -10.18 -7.65
CA SER A 136 0.90 -9.49 -8.61
C SER A 136 1.17 -10.01 -10.02
N HIS A 137 0.24 -10.79 -10.57
CA HIS A 137 0.35 -11.38 -11.90
C HIS A 137 -0.94 -11.15 -12.69
N ASP A 138 -0.82 -10.68 -13.94
CA ASP A 138 -1.95 -10.37 -14.83
C ASP A 138 -3.05 -9.49 -14.20
N GLY A 139 -2.61 -8.59 -13.31
CA GLY A 139 -3.47 -7.69 -12.56
C GLY A 139 -4.19 -8.35 -11.38
N GLU A 140 -4.02 -9.64 -11.13
CA GLU A 140 -4.52 -10.36 -9.96
C GLU A 140 -3.48 -10.40 -8.84
N TYR A 141 -3.96 -10.34 -7.60
CA TYR A 141 -3.13 -10.30 -6.39
C TYR A 141 -3.34 -11.57 -5.58
N GLU A 142 -2.25 -12.27 -5.31
CA GLU A 142 -2.20 -13.44 -4.46
C GLU A 142 -1.39 -13.09 -3.21
N THR A 143 -2.01 -13.22 -2.03
CA THR A 143 -1.28 -13.10 -0.77
C THR A 143 -0.50 -14.39 -0.55
N LEU A 144 0.82 -14.29 -0.56
CA LEU A 144 1.72 -15.44 -0.36
C LEU A 144 1.90 -15.73 1.12
N GLN A 145 2.05 -14.68 1.93
CA GLN A 145 2.14 -14.76 3.38
C GLN A 145 1.79 -13.40 4.01
N ALA A 146 1.26 -13.41 5.23
CA ALA A 146 1.01 -12.22 6.03
C ALA A 146 1.66 -12.35 7.42
N TRP A 147 2.02 -11.20 7.99
CA TRP A 147 2.64 -11.10 9.31
C TRP A 147 1.84 -10.12 10.17
N PRO A 148 1.44 -10.53 11.39
CA PRO A 148 0.82 -9.61 12.33
C PRO A 148 1.85 -8.58 12.80
N LEU A 149 1.36 -7.37 13.10
CA LEU A 149 2.11 -6.38 13.86
C LEU A 149 2.13 -6.79 15.33
N ALA A 150 3.23 -6.48 16.03
CA ALA A 150 3.45 -6.88 17.42
C ALA A 150 2.39 -6.25 18.34
N THR A 151 1.67 -7.05 19.13
CA THR A 151 0.72 -6.51 20.14
C THR A 151 1.43 -5.87 21.32
#